data_AF-A0A7C5SIN6-F1
#
_entry.id   AF-A0A7C5SIN6-F1
#
_cell.length_a   1.000
_cell.length_b   1.000
_cell.length_c   1.000
_cell.angle_alpha   90.00
_cell.angle_beta   90.00
_cell.angle_gamma   90.00
#
_symmetry.space_group_name_H-M   'P 1'
#
loop_
_entity.id
_entity.type
_entity.pdbx_description
1 polymer ?
#
loop_
_entity_poly.entity_id
_entity_poly.type
_entity_poly.pdbx_seq_one_letter_code
_entity_poly.pdbx_strand_id
1 'polypeptide(L)'
;MANPNDTYTSPLASRNASPEMLRLWSPRHKFNTWRRVWLAVAEAQHEVTKDWGSDSSEERAPSVSDGPDSSPSKHPGPSSDRPGAHASGSFGPHNGPLVTREQVEELRAVVERGITDAEIARAGELERELRHDVMAHVHCLGEQCPKAKPIIHLGCTSQDVVCNADLLIQAEALSLIGEKVDRAMQSLGAFGEAYKSVPTLGFTHYQPAQPTTVGRRAVGWAHDLWECKLNEWPKWNGEGPLRGFRGATGTQASFLALFGGDHSLVEAFEARAVFKLRALIDRETEESIDGVFEAWRELDEYATEILTGGERHRIDGMLEAWREEQGKEDIEWIWGENPPREYIEMNTFQLVGQTYPRVRDTQTLAGLASIAAVLHKIATDIRLLSNRKEIDEPFGDKQIGSSAMPYKRNPMRCERICGLSRFVMNLVGNAYDTAATQWL
;
A
#
# COMPACT_ATOMS: atom_id res chain seq x y z
N MET A 1 22.68 10.89 -21.92
CA MET A 1 21.80 9.71 -21.78
C MET A 1 21.60 9.11 -23.17
N ALA A 2 21.49 7.78 -23.29
CA ALA A 2 21.06 7.16 -24.55
C ALA A 2 19.67 7.71 -24.95
N ASN A 3 19.39 7.81 -26.25
CA ASN A 3 18.06 8.21 -26.71
C ASN A 3 17.05 7.21 -26.12
N PRO A 4 15.92 7.64 -25.54
CA PRO A 4 14.91 6.71 -25.02
C PRO A 4 14.42 5.71 -26.09
N ASN A 5 14.51 6.07 -27.38
CA ASN A 5 14.19 5.18 -28.50
C ASN A 5 15.26 4.12 -28.81
N ASP A 6 16.47 4.25 -28.26
CA ASP A 6 17.57 3.29 -28.43
C ASP A 6 17.59 2.24 -27.30
N THR A 7 16.64 2.31 -26.37
CA THR A 7 16.57 1.44 -25.19
C THR A 7 15.19 0.80 -25.03
N TYR A 8 15.14 -0.40 -24.46
CA TYR A 8 13.87 -1.05 -24.15
C TYR A 8 13.06 -0.20 -23.18
N THR A 9 11.81 0.04 -23.55
CA THR A 9 10.80 0.62 -22.65
C THR A 9 9.64 -0.36 -22.54
N SER A 10 9.18 -0.61 -21.31
CA SER A 10 8.04 -1.50 -21.08
C SER A 10 6.79 -0.98 -21.81
N PRO A 11 6.13 -1.82 -22.63
CA PRO A 11 4.88 -1.44 -23.30
C PRO A 11 3.72 -1.29 -22.32
N LEU A 12 3.85 -1.79 -21.08
CA LEU A 12 2.90 -1.48 -20.03
C LEU A 12 2.95 0.03 -19.73
N ALA A 13 4.16 0.59 -19.57
CA ALA A 13 4.36 1.99 -19.26
C ALA A 13 4.13 2.93 -20.46
N SER A 14 4.66 2.61 -21.63
CA SER A 14 4.62 3.53 -22.77
C SER A 14 3.31 3.53 -23.55
N ARG A 15 2.43 2.55 -23.35
CA ARG A 15 1.27 2.34 -24.23
C ARG A 15 -0.05 1.96 -23.54
N ASN A 16 -0.03 1.22 -22.43
CA ASN A 16 -1.24 0.55 -21.95
C ASN A 16 -1.73 1.06 -20.59
N ALA A 17 -0.84 1.31 -19.63
CA ALA A 17 -1.21 1.78 -18.30
C ALA A 17 -1.65 3.25 -18.33
N SER A 18 -2.54 3.63 -17.42
CA SER A 18 -2.98 5.02 -17.30
C SER A 18 -1.93 5.87 -16.58
N PRO A 19 -1.86 7.19 -16.84
CA PRO A 19 -0.91 8.09 -16.20
C PRO A 19 -0.98 8.05 -14.66
N GLU A 20 -2.18 7.88 -14.10
CA GLU A 20 -2.41 7.80 -12.65
C GLU A 20 -1.73 6.55 -12.07
N MET A 21 -1.89 5.38 -12.70
CA MET A 21 -1.21 4.16 -12.26
C MET A 21 0.31 4.27 -12.39
N LEU A 22 0.80 4.91 -13.45
CA LEU A 22 2.24 5.12 -13.64
C LEU A 22 2.84 6.08 -12.61
N ARG A 23 2.07 7.08 -12.16
CA ARG A 23 2.48 7.98 -11.09
C ARG A 23 2.67 7.22 -9.78
N LEU A 24 1.74 6.35 -9.40
CA LEU A 24 1.83 5.55 -8.16
C LEU A 24 3.09 4.69 -8.10
N TRP A 25 3.46 4.07 -9.23
CA TRP A 25 4.67 3.23 -9.30
C TRP A 25 5.93 4.00 -9.73
N SER A 26 5.88 5.34 -9.75
CA SER A 26 7.03 6.17 -10.14
C SER A 26 8.07 6.23 -9.02
N PRO A 27 9.36 6.43 -9.35
CA PRO A 27 10.39 6.66 -8.34
C PRO A 27 10.07 7.85 -7.43
N ARG A 28 9.51 8.93 -7.98
CA ARG A 28 9.16 10.12 -7.18
C ARG A 28 8.11 9.79 -6.12
N HIS A 29 7.04 9.08 -6.50
CA HIS A 29 6.00 8.67 -5.54
C HIS A 29 6.58 7.74 -4.49
N LYS A 30 7.29 6.68 -4.89
CA LYS A 30 7.97 5.75 -3.97
C LYS A 30 8.82 6.46 -2.92
N PHE A 31 9.72 7.34 -3.34
CA PHE A 31 10.66 7.99 -2.43
C PHE A 31 10.02 9.12 -1.60
N ASN A 32 8.97 9.77 -2.11
CA ASN A 32 8.14 10.64 -1.27
C ASN A 32 7.39 9.84 -0.21
N THR A 33 6.86 8.66 -0.54
CA THR A 33 6.22 7.78 0.45
C THR A 33 7.21 7.34 1.52
N TRP A 34 8.46 7.01 1.16
CA TRP A 34 9.53 6.74 2.16
C TRP A 34 9.76 7.94 3.09
N ARG A 35 9.85 9.15 2.53
CA ARG A 35 9.98 10.40 3.28
C ARG A 35 8.81 10.64 4.23
N ARG A 36 7.57 10.38 3.79
CA ARG A 36 6.36 10.44 4.63
C ARG A 36 6.40 9.42 5.76
N VAL A 37 6.90 8.21 5.51
CA VAL A 37 7.08 7.19 6.56
C VAL A 37 8.11 7.64 7.61
N TRP A 38 9.26 8.18 7.19
CA TRP A 38 10.24 8.72 8.14
C TRP A 38 9.71 9.91 8.95
N LEU A 39 8.95 10.80 8.32
CA LEU A 39 8.29 11.90 9.01
C LEU A 39 7.30 11.38 10.07
N ALA A 40 6.46 10.40 9.72
CA ALA A 40 5.52 9.79 10.66
C ALA A 40 6.23 9.15 11.87
N VAL A 41 7.39 8.51 11.65
CA VAL A 41 8.22 7.97 12.74
C VAL A 41 8.76 9.09 13.62
N ALA A 42 9.34 10.14 13.03
CA ALA A 42 9.93 11.24 13.78
C ALA A 42 8.88 12.00 14.61
N GLU A 43 7.70 12.25 14.03
CA GLU A 43 6.58 12.84 14.74
C GLU A 43 6.13 11.98 15.92
N ALA A 44 5.91 10.67 15.69
CA ALA A 44 5.48 9.77 16.75
C ALA A 44 6.54 9.65 17.86
N GLN A 45 7.83 9.59 17.52
CA GLN A 45 8.91 9.59 18.51
C GLN A 45 8.95 10.89 19.31
N HIS A 46 8.75 12.03 18.67
CA HIS A 46 8.64 13.31 19.38
C HIS A 46 7.44 13.31 20.33
N GLU A 47 6.26 12.93 19.85
CA GLU A 47 5.01 12.93 20.62
C GLU A 47 5.10 12.06 21.88
N VAL A 48 5.72 10.87 21.81
CA VAL A 48 5.84 9.98 22.98
C VAL A 48 7.00 10.32 23.92
N THR A 49 7.90 11.22 23.52
CA THR A 49 9.08 11.60 24.32
C THR A 49 9.15 13.09 24.64
N LYS A 50 8.16 13.90 24.24
CA LYS A 50 8.17 15.37 24.36
C LYS A 50 8.43 15.86 25.80
N ASP A 51 7.96 15.09 26.78
CA ASP A 51 8.07 15.39 28.22
C ASP A 51 9.30 14.73 28.89
N TRP A 52 10.17 14.07 28.13
CA TRP A 52 11.40 13.53 28.71
C TRP A 52 12.30 14.66 29.21
N GLY A 53 12.65 14.63 30.49
CA GLY A 53 13.48 15.64 31.14
C GLY A 53 12.73 16.90 31.59
N SER A 54 11.40 16.97 31.47
CA SER A 54 10.59 18.06 32.03
C SER A 54 10.26 17.87 33.52
N ASP A 55 10.42 16.67 34.06
CA ASP A 55 10.27 16.37 35.49
C ASP A 55 11.61 16.38 36.24
N SER A 56 11.77 17.41 37.07
CA SER A 56 12.63 17.38 38.25
C SER A 56 11.81 16.91 39.45
N SER A 57 11.41 15.65 39.45
CA SER A 57 10.84 15.01 40.64
C SER A 57 11.37 13.59 40.79
N GLU A 58 11.97 13.36 41.95
CA GLU A 58 12.43 12.09 42.49
C GLU A 58 11.32 11.01 42.40
N GLU A 59 11.77 9.74 42.41
CA GLU A 59 10.98 8.50 42.51
C GLU A 59 10.42 7.90 41.21
N ARG A 60 11.26 7.05 40.59
CA ARG A 60 10.82 5.72 40.12
C ARG A 60 12.03 4.79 39.97
N ALA A 61 12.51 4.25 41.10
CA ALA A 61 13.34 3.06 41.08
C ALA A 61 12.42 1.84 41.30
N PRO A 62 12.28 0.90 40.35
CA PRO A 62 11.72 -0.39 40.68
C PRO A 62 12.76 -1.18 41.48
N SER A 63 12.36 -1.64 42.66
CA SER A 63 13.12 -2.57 43.49
C SER A 63 13.39 -3.86 42.72
N VAL A 64 14.64 -4.08 42.30
CA VAL A 64 15.09 -5.39 41.82
C VAL A 64 15.26 -6.28 43.04
N SER A 65 14.40 -7.29 43.17
CA SER A 65 14.52 -8.37 44.14
C SER A 65 15.66 -9.30 43.74
N ASP A 66 16.60 -9.51 44.66
CA ASP A 66 17.71 -10.45 44.55
C ASP A 66 17.24 -11.89 44.27
N GLY A 67 17.93 -12.55 43.34
CA GLY A 67 17.85 -13.99 43.05
C GLY A 67 19.15 -14.48 42.41
N PRO A 68 19.58 -15.74 42.64
CA PRO A 68 20.92 -15.98 43.17
C PRO A 68 22.02 -16.24 42.12
N ASP A 69 23.19 -15.72 42.47
CA ASP A 69 24.55 -16.22 42.28
C ASP A 69 24.76 -17.41 41.32
N SER A 70 25.45 -17.15 40.21
CA SER A 70 26.17 -18.18 39.45
C SER A 70 27.56 -17.65 39.06
N SER A 71 28.58 -18.27 39.63
CA SER A 71 30.01 -17.95 39.49
C SER A 71 30.55 -18.15 38.04
N PRO A 72 31.66 -17.50 37.66
CA PRO A 72 32.14 -17.51 36.27
C PRO A 72 33.13 -18.65 35.98
N SER A 73 32.88 -19.44 34.94
CA SER A 73 33.88 -20.35 34.37
C SER A 73 34.77 -19.63 33.35
N LYS A 74 36.08 -19.58 33.62
CA LYS A 74 37.12 -19.07 32.72
C LYS A 74 37.56 -20.15 31.73
N HIS A 75 37.58 -19.84 30.43
CA HIS A 75 38.51 -20.43 29.47
C HIS A 75 38.95 -19.38 28.43
N PRO A 76 40.25 -19.29 28.05
CA PRO A 76 40.76 -18.22 27.20
C PRO A 76 41.05 -18.63 25.74
N GLY A 77 40.82 -17.69 24.81
CA GLY A 77 41.56 -17.52 23.55
C GLY A 77 40.72 -17.53 22.25
N PRO A 78 41.19 -16.97 21.11
CA PRO A 78 42.24 -15.96 20.91
C PRO A 78 41.72 -14.67 20.22
N SER A 79 42.55 -13.62 20.30
CA SER A 79 42.38 -12.29 19.72
C SER A 79 42.30 -12.28 18.19
N SER A 80 41.34 -11.54 17.64
CA SER A 80 41.43 -11.03 16.27
C SER A 80 40.90 -9.60 16.20
N ASP A 81 41.82 -8.67 15.98
CA ASP A 81 41.54 -7.27 15.66
C ASP A 81 40.74 -7.17 14.36
N ARG A 82 39.50 -6.66 14.45
CA ARG A 82 38.78 -6.01 13.35
C ARG A 82 38.05 -4.77 13.90
N PRO A 83 38.13 -3.61 13.25
CA PRO A 83 37.39 -2.44 13.67
C PRO A 83 35.97 -2.44 13.08
N GLY A 84 34.95 -2.23 13.92
CA GLY A 84 33.71 -1.57 13.51
C GLY A 84 32.39 -2.27 13.85
N ALA A 85 31.55 -1.57 14.62
CA ALA A 85 30.10 -1.74 14.83
C ALA A 85 29.62 -2.75 15.90
N HIS A 86 30.05 -2.55 17.15
CA HIS A 86 29.19 -2.83 18.31
C HIS A 86 28.78 -1.50 18.94
N ALA A 87 27.61 -0.99 18.58
CA ALA A 87 26.92 0.02 19.37
C ALA A 87 26.05 -0.70 20.41
N SER A 88 26.69 -1.39 21.35
CA SER A 88 26.07 -1.74 22.64
C SER A 88 26.28 -0.55 23.58
N GLY A 89 25.64 0.58 23.28
CA GLY A 89 25.58 1.71 24.18
C GLY A 89 24.35 1.53 25.07
N SER A 90 24.53 1.40 26.39
CA SER A 90 23.42 1.64 27.30
C SER A 90 22.99 3.10 27.12
N PHE A 91 21.78 3.33 26.61
CA PHE A 91 21.22 4.67 26.56
C PHE A 91 21.00 5.12 28.00
N GLY A 92 21.83 6.06 28.46
CA GLY A 92 21.70 6.68 29.78
C GLY A 92 20.44 7.56 29.87
N PRO A 93 20.15 8.15 31.05
CA PRO A 93 18.97 8.99 31.24
C PRO A 93 18.95 10.13 30.20
N HIS A 94 17.84 10.24 29.47
CA HIS A 94 17.66 11.24 28.42
C HIS A 94 17.44 12.62 29.04
N ASN A 95 18.27 13.58 28.64
CA ASN A 95 18.25 14.96 29.17
C ASN A 95 17.39 15.87 28.27
N GLY A 96 16.21 15.38 27.86
CA GLY A 96 15.34 15.99 26.85
C GLY A 96 14.63 14.95 25.97
N PRO A 97 13.75 15.39 25.05
CA PRO A 97 13.05 14.51 24.12
C PRO A 97 14.01 13.79 23.18
N LEU A 98 13.66 12.56 22.78
CA LEU A 98 14.46 11.75 21.86
C LEU A 98 14.56 12.40 20.47
N VAL A 99 13.46 13.01 20.03
CA VAL A 99 13.35 13.80 18.81
C VAL A 99 12.80 15.17 19.19
N THR A 100 13.52 16.23 18.83
CA THR A 100 13.07 17.59 19.17
C THR A 100 12.06 18.11 18.16
N ARG A 101 11.25 19.07 18.61
CA ARG A 101 10.25 19.72 17.76
C ARG A 101 10.86 20.40 16.53
N GLU A 102 12.00 21.06 16.71
CA GLU A 102 12.75 21.72 15.63
C GLU A 102 13.23 20.72 14.55
N GLN A 103 13.60 19.50 14.95
CA GLN A 103 13.99 18.45 14.01
C GLN A 103 12.78 17.96 13.20
N VAL A 104 11.63 17.77 13.84
CA VAL A 104 10.38 17.38 13.16
C VAL A 104 9.96 18.45 12.16
N GLU A 105 9.99 19.72 12.54
CA GLU A 105 9.56 20.83 11.66
C GLU A 105 10.49 21.00 10.44
N GLU A 106 11.81 20.87 10.62
CA GLU A 106 12.75 20.90 9.49
C GLU A 106 12.50 19.72 8.54
N LEU A 107 12.32 18.51 9.10
CA LEU A 107 12.02 17.32 8.29
C LEU A 107 10.70 17.50 7.54
N ARG A 108 9.63 17.93 8.23
CA ARG A 108 8.30 18.19 7.65
C ARG A 108 8.39 19.11 6.45
N ALA A 109 9.06 20.26 6.60
CA ALA A 109 9.20 21.23 5.52
C ALA A 109 9.88 20.64 4.27
N VAL A 110 10.88 19.77 4.44
CA VAL A 110 11.56 19.09 3.32
C VAL A 110 10.69 18.00 2.71
N VAL A 111 9.94 17.25 3.52
CA VAL A 111 9.05 16.16 3.06
C VAL A 111 7.85 16.73 2.30
N GLU A 112 7.19 17.76 2.82
CA GLU A 112 6.02 18.38 2.19
C GLU A 112 6.35 19.09 0.88
N ARG A 113 7.57 19.62 0.74
CA ARG A 113 8.09 20.13 -0.54
C ARG A 113 8.17 19.04 -1.62
N GLY A 114 8.35 17.79 -1.22
CA GLY A 114 8.57 16.65 -2.11
C GLY A 114 10.01 16.55 -2.65
N ILE A 115 10.37 15.34 -3.08
CA ILE A 115 11.69 15.01 -3.63
C ILE A 115 11.86 15.56 -5.06
N THR A 116 12.99 16.22 -5.30
CA THR A 116 13.37 16.78 -6.61
C THR A 116 14.15 15.79 -7.47
N ASP A 117 14.28 16.08 -8.76
CA ASP A 117 15.10 15.28 -9.68
C ASP A 117 16.57 15.26 -9.30
N ALA A 118 17.08 16.39 -8.80
CA ALA A 118 18.46 16.48 -8.31
C ALA A 118 18.68 15.55 -7.11
N GLU A 119 17.72 15.47 -6.18
CA GLU A 119 17.79 14.57 -5.04
C GLU A 119 17.66 13.09 -5.45
N ILE A 120 16.81 12.76 -6.42
CA ILE A 120 16.73 11.39 -6.97
C ILE A 120 18.07 11.00 -7.63
N ALA A 121 18.66 11.89 -8.42
CA ALA A 121 19.97 11.66 -9.03
C ALA A 121 21.07 11.49 -7.97
N ARG A 122 21.06 12.34 -6.93
CA ARG A 122 22.00 12.29 -5.81
C ARG A 122 21.89 10.99 -5.02
N ALA A 123 20.67 10.53 -4.74
CA ALA A 123 20.45 9.23 -4.11
C ALA A 123 21.01 8.08 -4.97
N GLY A 124 20.89 8.14 -6.29
CA GLY A 124 21.50 7.15 -7.20
C GLY A 124 23.04 7.18 -7.25
N GLU A 125 23.67 8.32 -6.95
CA GLU A 125 25.12 8.38 -6.71
C GLU A 125 25.50 7.69 -5.39
N LEU A 126 24.83 8.07 -4.31
CA LEU A 126 25.04 7.51 -2.98
C LEU A 126 24.79 5.99 -2.96
N GLU A 127 23.78 5.50 -3.68
CA GLU A 127 23.50 4.06 -3.78
C GLU A 127 24.67 3.29 -4.43
N ARG A 128 25.32 3.87 -5.45
CA ARG A 128 26.49 3.25 -6.08
C ARG A 128 27.70 3.18 -5.15
N GLU A 129 27.82 4.13 -4.23
CA GLU A 129 28.89 4.18 -3.23
C GLU A 129 28.60 3.24 -2.05
N LEU A 130 27.41 3.38 -1.45
CA LEU A 130 27.01 2.69 -0.23
C LEU A 130 26.54 1.25 -0.47
N ARG A 131 26.16 0.91 -1.72
CA ARG A 131 25.55 -0.38 -2.09
C ARG A 131 24.30 -0.70 -1.27
N HIS A 132 23.58 0.36 -0.89
CA HIS A 132 22.38 0.27 -0.07
C HIS A 132 21.43 1.43 -0.40
N ASP A 133 20.27 1.11 -0.96
CA ASP A 133 19.26 2.04 -1.45
C ASP A 133 18.62 2.89 -0.33
N VAL A 134 18.11 2.24 0.74
CA VAL A 134 17.50 2.95 1.87
C VAL A 134 18.51 3.91 2.50
N MET A 135 19.74 3.45 2.78
CA MET A 135 20.76 4.32 3.36
C MET A 135 21.15 5.46 2.41
N ALA A 136 21.22 5.24 1.10
CA ALA A 136 21.43 6.31 0.14
C ALA A 136 20.35 7.39 0.22
N HIS A 137 19.09 6.99 0.37
CA HIS A 137 17.98 7.93 0.57
C HIS A 137 17.98 8.60 1.95
N VAL A 138 18.40 7.91 3.02
CA VAL A 138 18.61 8.51 4.36
C VAL A 138 19.68 9.61 4.28
N HIS A 139 20.83 9.32 3.68
CA HIS A 139 21.91 10.29 3.51
C HIS A 139 21.48 11.47 2.64
N CYS A 140 20.82 11.20 1.50
CA CYS A 140 20.32 12.25 0.61
C CYS A 140 19.31 13.17 1.32
N LEU A 141 18.37 12.61 2.09
CA LEU A 141 17.42 13.41 2.85
C LEU A 141 18.13 14.24 3.94
N GLY A 142 19.07 13.62 4.67
CA GLY A 142 19.86 14.29 5.70
C GLY A 142 20.77 15.41 5.19
N GLU A 143 21.16 15.40 3.90
CA GLU A 143 21.84 16.53 3.26
C GLU A 143 20.92 17.77 3.17
N GLN A 144 19.60 17.59 3.14
CA GLN A 144 18.60 18.67 3.03
C GLN A 144 18.05 19.14 4.38
N CYS A 145 18.19 18.35 5.44
CA CYS A 145 17.72 18.67 6.79
C CYS A 145 18.83 18.41 7.82
N PRO A 146 19.80 19.34 7.98
CA PRO A 146 20.95 19.14 8.85
C PRO A 146 20.61 18.91 10.34
N LYS A 147 19.53 19.51 10.85
CA LYS A 147 19.08 19.32 12.23
C LYS A 147 18.39 17.97 12.40
N ALA A 148 17.56 17.58 11.44
CA ALA A 148 16.85 16.30 11.44
C ALA A 148 17.74 15.10 11.05
N LYS A 149 18.87 15.33 10.40
CA LYS A 149 19.80 14.28 9.94
C LYS A 149 20.09 13.16 10.97
N PRO A 150 20.32 13.45 12.27
CA PRO A 150 20.60 12.41 13.26
C PRO A 150 19.38 11.53 13.61
N ILE A 151 18.16 11.99 13.34
CA ILE A 151 16.91 11.29 13.72
C ILE A 151 16.25 10.58 12.55
N ILE A 152 16.69 10.82 11.30
CA ILE A 152 16.17 10.08 10.14
C ILE A 152 16.51 8.60 10.32
N HIS A 153 15.48 7.74 10.26
CA HIS A 153 15.60 6.29 10.40
C HIS A 153 15.99 5.80 11.81
N LEU A 154 15.90 6.66 12.84
CA LEU A 154 16.22 6.29 14.22
C LEU A 154 15.34 5.13 14.71
N GLY A 155 15.98 4.00 15.04
CA GLY A 155 15.31 2.79 15.53
C GLY A 155 14.77 1.86 14.45
N CYS A 156 14.66 2.35 13.21
CA CYS A 156 14.14 1.58 12.10
C CYS A 156 15.19 0.63 11.50
N THR A 157 14.69 -0.42 10.86
CA THR A 157 15.38 -1.13 9.77
C THR A 157 14.81 -0.70 8.43
N SER A 158 15.50 -1.03 7.33
CA SER A 158 15.05 -0.79 5.95
C SER A 158 13.60 -1.19 5.71
N GLN A 159 13.19 -2.35 6.22
CA GLN A 159 11.85 -2.89 6.00
C GLN A 159 10.75 -2.20 6.84
N ASP A 160 11.08 -1.44 7.89
CA ASP A 160 10.09 -0.56 8.53
C ASP A 160 9.64 0.56 7.56
N VAL A 161 10.49 0.94 6.61
CA VAL A 161 10.18 1.97 5.60
C VAL A 161 9.63 1.34 4.33
N VAL A 162 10.38 0.39 3.76
CA VAL A 162 10.08 -0.20 2.44
C VAL A 162 8.73 -0.90 2.44
N CYS A 163 8.50 -1.81 3.38
CA CYS A 163 7.26 -2.59 3.41
C CYS A 163 6.02 -1.74 3.64
N ASN A 164 6.09 -0.75 4.54
CA ASN A 164 4.95 0.14 4.78
C ASN A 164 4.69 0.99 3.53
N ALA A 165 5.72 1.54 2.89
CA ALA A 165 5.56 2.28 1.65
C ALA A 165 4.98 1.42 0.50
N ASP A 166 5.46 0.18 0.34
CA ASP A 166 4.93 -0.75 -0.66
C ASP A 166 3.46 -1.06 -0.41
N LEU A 167 3.06 -1.31 0.85
CA LEU A 167 1.66 -1.59 1.20
C LEU A 167 0.76 -0.36 0.98
N LEU A 168 1.25 0.85 1.23
CA LEU A 168 0.54 2.10 0.92
C LEU A 168 0.32 2.25 -0.60
N ILE A 169 1.37 2.07 -1.39
CA ILE A 169 1.29 2.18 -2.86
C ILE A 169 0.40 1.07 -3.45
N GLN A 170 0.48 -0.14 -2.90
CA GLN A 170 -0.41 -1.25 -3.26
C GLN A 170 -1.87 -0.90 -2.97
N ALA A 171 -2.17 -0.30 -1.80
CA ALA A 171 -3.52 0.12 -1.46
C ALA A 171 -4.07 1.17 -2.45
N GLU A 172 -3.29 2.21 -2.76
CA GLU A 172 -3.66 3.24 -3.76
C GLU A 172 -3.90 2.60 -5.14
N ALA A 173 -3.02 1.70 -5.56
CA ALA A 173 -3.12 1.03 -6.85
C ALA A 173 -4.36 0.10 -6.93
N LEU A 174 -4.66 -0.62 -5.85
CA LEU A 174 -5.82 -1.51 -5.79
C LEU A 174 -7.13 -0.72 -5.75
N SER A 175 -7.17 0.40 -5.02
CA SER A 175 -8.32 1.31 -5.02
C SER A 175 -8.62 1.81 -6.45
N LEU A 176 -7.59 2.31 -7.16
CA LEU A 176 -7.72 2.77 -8.55
C LEU A 176 -8.17 1.66 -9.51
N ILE A 177 -7.77 0.41 -9.27
CA ILE A 177 -8.24 -0.75 -10.06
C ILE A 177 -9.71 -1.04 -9.72
N GLY A 178 -10.07 -1.03 -8.43
CA GLY A 178 -11.43 -1.23 -7.92
C GLY A 178 -12.43 -0.28 -8.58
N GLU A 179 -12.15 1.02 -8.58
CA GLU A 179 -13.00 2.01 -9.24
C GLU A 179 -13.17 1.75 -10.75
N LYS A 180 -12.11 1.31 -11.43
CA LYS A 180 -12.17 0.99 -12.86
C LYS A 180 -13.01 -0.26 -13.13
N VAL A 181 -12.93 -1.25 -12.25
CA VAL A 181 -13.79 -2.44 -12.30
C VAL A 181 -15.25 -2.05 -12.06
N ASP A 182 -15.52 -1.16 -11.10
CA ASP A 182 -16.87 -0.65 -10.84
C ASP A 182 -17.46 0.07 -12.05
N ARG A 183 -16.70 0.96 -12.68
CA ARG A 183 -17.13 1.63 -13.92
C ARG A 183 -17.39 0.63 -15.06
N ALA A 184 -16.59 -0.44 -15.16
CA ALA A 184 -16.82 -1.49 -16.15
C ALA A 184 -18.11 -2.27 -15.86
N MET A 185 -18.36 -2.64 -14.61
CA MET A 185 -19.60 -3.30 -14.19
C MET A 185 -20.83 -2.41 -14.43
N GLN A 186 -20.77 -1.13 -14.08
CA GLN A 186 -21.83 -0.16 -14.33
C GLN A 186 -22.13 -0.04 -15.83
N SER A 187 -21.08 0.04 -16.66
CA SER A 187 -21.23 0.11 -18.13
C SER A 187 -21.89 -1.16 -18.69
N LEU A 188 -21.48 -2.34 -18.21
CA LEU A 188 -22.07 -3.61 -18.58
C LEU A 188 -23.52 -3.75 -18.08
N GLY A 189 -23.82 -3.24 -16.89
CA GLY A 189 -25.16 -3.21 -16.31
C GLY A 189 -26.10 -2.29 -17.09
N ALA A 190 -25.65 -1.07 -17.43
CA ALA A 190 -26.41 -0.14 -18.26
C ALA A 190 -26.69 -0.70 -19.67
N PHE A 191 -25.69 -1.34 -20.29
CA PHE A 191 -25.89 -2.07 -21.54
C PHE A 191 -26.86 -3.24 -21.36
N GLY A 192 -26.71 -3.99 -20.26
CA GLY A 192 -27.61 -5.06 -19.84
C GLY A 192 -29.06 -4.62 -19.80
N GLU A 193 -29.33 -3.49 -19.15
CA GLU A 193 -30.65 -2.89 -19.00
C GLU A 193 -31.22 -2.42 -20.35
N ALA A 194 -30.43 -1.69 -21.14
CA ALA A 194 -30.85 -1.17 -22.44
C ALA A 194 -31.28 -2.29 -23.41
N TYR A 195 -30.60 -3.45 -23.35
CA TYR A 195 -30.83 -4.58 -24.26
C TYR A 195 -31.49 -5.78 -23.57
N LYS A 196 -32.13 -5.58 -22.40
CA LYS A 196 -32.71 -6.66 -21.58
C LYS A 196 -33.77 -7.49 -22.29
N SER A 197 -34.48 -6.89 -23.25
CA SER A 197 -35.58 -7.51 -23.98
C SER A 197 -35.22 -7.92 -25.41
N VAL A 198 -33.98 -7.71 -25.86
CA VAL A 198 -33.55 -8.06 -27.22
C VAL A 198 -33.20 -9.55 -27.28
N PRO A 199 -33.99 -10.41 -27.94
CA PRO A 199 -33.71 -11.84 -28.01
C PRO A 199 -32.45 -12.11 -28.83
N THR A 200 -31.68 -13.11 -28.43
CA THR A 200 -30.52 -13.61 -29.17
C THR A 200 -30.40 -15.11 -28.99
N LEU A 201 -29.72 -15.77 -29.94
CA LEU A 201 -29.48 -17.20 -29.87
C LEU A 201 -28.57 -17.52 -28.67
N GLY A 202 -28.99 -18.46 -27.82
CA GLY A 202 -28.15 -19.00 -26.76
C GLY A 202 -27.10 -19.94 -27.32
N PHE A 203 -25.96 -20.07 -26.62
CA PHE A 203 -24.89 -20.97 -27.03
C PHE A 203 -24.40 -21.82 -25.86
N THR A 204 -24.35 -23.13 -26.06
CA THR A 204 -23.69 -24.10 -25.18
C THR A 204 -22.72 -24.92 -26.03
N HIS A 205 -21.45 -25.02 -25.64
CA HIS A 205 -20.39 -25.59 -26.51
C HIS A 205 -20.26 -24.87 -27.87
N TYR A 206 -20.63 -23.59 -27.91
CA TYR A 206 -20.77 -22.80 -29.15
C TYR A 206 -21.74 -23.41 -30.19
N GLN A 207 -22.65 -24.29 -29.75
CA GLN A 207 -23.78 -24.80 -30.52
C GLN A 207 -25.06 -24.05 -30.17
N PRO A 208 -25.99 -23.86 -31.14
CA PRO A 208 -27.29 -23.26 -30.89
C PRO A 208 -28.03 -23.93 -29.73
N ALA A 209 -28.52 -23.12 -28.80
CA ALA A 209 -29.32 -23.54 -27.65
C ALA A 209 -30.60 -22.70 -27.52
N GLN A 210 -31.34 -22.89 -26.42
CA GLN A 210 -32.54 -22.09 -26.12
C GLN A 210 -32.22 -20.59 -26.18
N PRO A 211 -33.14 -19.75 -26.68
CA PRO A 211 -32.94 -18.30 -26.73
C PRO A 211 -32.64 -17.68 -25.36
N THR A 212 -31.85 -16.62 -25.38
CA THR A 212 -31.62 -15.72 -24.23
C THR A 212 -31.82 -14.28 -24.70
N THR A 213 -31.44 -13.29 -23.90
CA THR A 213 -31.40 -11.89 -24.34
C THR A 213 -29.98 -11.34 -24.36
N VAL A 214 -29.74 -10.35 -25.23
CA VAL A 214 -28.45 -9.64 -25.30
C VAL A 214 -28.11 -9.05 -23.94
N GLY A 215 -29.10 -8.43 -23.28
CA GLY A 215 -28.92 -7.87 -21.95
C GLY A 215 -28.58 -8.92 -20.89
N ARG A 216 -29.27 -10.07 -20.88
CA ARG A 216 -28.98 -11.17 -19.93
C ARG A 216 -27.55 -11.68 -20.06
N ARG A 217 -27.03 -11.77 -21.29
CA ARG A 217 -25.62 -12.15 -21.54
C ARG A 217 -24.65 -11.12 -20.95
N ALA A 218 -24.91 -9.83 -21.15
CA ALA A 218 -24.05 -8.75 -20.64
C ALA A 218 -24.07 -8.64 -19.11
N VAL A 219 -25.24 -8.80 -18.47
CA VAL A 219 -25.33 -8.82 -17.00
C VAL A 219 -24.58 -10.01 -16.40
N GLY A 220 -24.56 -11.16 -17.10
CA GLY A 220 -23.71 -12.30 -16.67
C GLY A 220 -22.22 -11.95 -16.61
N TRP A 221 -21.73 -11.13 -17.55
CA TRP A 221 -20.35 -10.62 -17.51
C TRP A 221 -20.09 -9.69 -16.32
N ALA A 222 -21.04 -8.79 -16.02
CA ALA A 222 -20.94 -7.90 -14.86
C ALA A 222 -20.96 -8.70 -13.55
N HIS A 223 -21.78 -9.75 -13.48
CA HIS A 223 -21.87 -10.64 -12.33
C HIS A 223 -20.54 -11.35 -12.04
N ASP A 224 -19.84 -11.87 -13.05
CA ASP A 224 -18.54 -12.51 -12.85
C ASP A 224 -17.49 -11.53 -12.27
N LEU A 225 -17.54 -10.25 -12.67
CA LEU A 225 -16.68 -9.21 -12.08
C LEU A 225 -17.05 -8.89 -10.63
N TRP A 226 -18.35 -8.85 -10.33
CA TRP A 226 -18.87 -8.66 -8.98
C TRP A 226 -18.42 -9.78 -8.04
N GLU A 227 -18.50 -11.04 -8.48
CA GLU A 227 -18.03 -12.21 -7.72
C GLU A 227 -16.53 -12.13 -7.41
N CYS A 228 -15.71 -11.64 -8.35
CA CYS A 228 -14.30 -11.40 -8.08
C CYS A 228 -14.11 -10.30 -7.02
N LYS A 229 -14.92 -9.25 -7.10
CA LYS A 229 -14.86 -8.11 -6.18
C LYS A 229 -15.19 -8.53 -4.74
N LEU A 230 -16.26 -9.30 -4.51
CA LEU A 230 -16.67 -9.73 -3.16
C LEU A 230 -15.55 -10.42 -2.36
N ASN A 231 -14.76 -11.26 -3.02
CA ASN A 231 -13.65 -11.99 -2.37
C ASN A 231 -12.41 -11.13 -2.08
N GLU A 232 -12.33 -9.95 -2.70
CA GLU A 232 -11.13 -9.12 -2.73
C GLU A 232 -11.34 -7.74 -2.12
N TRP A 233 -12.57 -7.24 -2.01
CA TRP A 233 -12.89 -5.87 -1.64
C TRP A 233 -12.37 -5.40 -0.26
N PRO A 234 -12.42 -6.22 0.83
CA PRO A 234 -11.78 -5.85 2.09
C PRO A 234 -10.28 -5.64 1.96
N LYS A 235 -9.65 -6.23 0.94
CA LYS A 235 -8.21 -6.07 0.66
C LYS A 235 -7.93 -4.81 -0.19
N TRP A 236 -8.93 -4.24 -0.87
CA TRP A 236 -8.79 -3.23 -1.94
C TRP A 236 -9.14 -1.81 -1.47
N ASN A 237 -9.95 -1.67 -0.42
CA ASN A 237 -10.40 -0.37 0.10
C ASN A 237 -9.42 0.29 1.11
N GLY A 238 -8.12 0.06 0.98
CA GLY A 238 -7.15 0.63 1.93
C GLY A 238 -7.17 0.00 3.34
N GLU A 239 -8.05 -0.98 3.56
CA GLU A 239 -8.30 -1.63 4.86
C GLU A 239 -7.32 -2.77 5.17
N GLY A 240 -6.43 -3.11 4.22
CA GLY A 240 -5.43 -4.17 4.42
C GLY A 240 -4.35 -3.75 5.42
N PRO A 241 -3.85 -4.65 6.28
CA PRO A 241 -2.89 -4.32 7.35
C PRO A 241 -1.56 -3.77 6.81
N LEU A 242 -0.99 -2.79 7.54
CA LEU A 242 0.37 -2.33 7.37
C LEU A 242 1.36 -3.29 8.04
N ARG A 243 2.64 -3.21 7.71
CA ARG A 243 3.66 -3.98 8.44
C ARG A 243 3.81 -3.49 9.88
N GLY A 244 3.67 -2.19 10.09
CA GLY A 244 4.03 -1.54 11.36
C GLY A 244 5.53 -1.36 11.50
N PHE A 245 5.97 -1.03 12.72
CA PHE A 245 7.35 -0.68 13.05
C PHE A 245 7.92 -1.76 13.98
N ARG A 246 8.50 -2.79 13.37
CA ARG A 246 8.81 -4.08 13.99
C ARG A 246 10.29 -4.43 13.99
N GLY A 247 11.13 -3.60 13.40
CA GLY A 247 12.58 -3.77 13.40
C GLY A 247 13.05 -4.95 12.56
N ALA A 248 14.30 -5.38 12.77
CA ALA A 248 14.99 -6.32 11.88
C ALA A 248 14.40 -7.74 11.84
N THR A 249 13.79 -8.21 12.92
CA THR A 249 13.29 -9.59 13.06
C THR A 249 11.85 -9.66 13.56
N GLY A 250 11.12 -8.54 13.53
CA GLY A 250 9.74 -8.47 14.00
C GLY A 250 9.57 -8.22 15.49
N THR A 251 10.68 -8.21 16.26
CA THR A 251 10.68 -8.19 17.73
C THR A 251 10.64 -6.80 18.36
N GLN A 252 10.71 -5.73 17.56
CA GLN A 252 10.79 -4.34 18.05
C GLN A 252 11.98 -4.03 18.97
N ALA A 253 13.00 -4.90 19.02
CA ALA A 253 14.11 -4.76 19.97
C ALA A 253 14.86 -3.41 19.87
N SER A 254 15.00 -2.85 18.67
CA SER A 254 15.61 -1.53 18.47
C SER A 254 14.77 -0.41 19.08
N PHE A 255 13.44 -0.45 18.90
CA PHE A 255 12.53 0.52 19.50
C PHE A 255 12.44 0.36 21.02
N LEU A 256 12.39 -0.89 21.52
CA LEU A 256 12.40 -1.18 22.94
C LEU A 256 13.66 -0.63 23.62
N ALA A 257 14.82 -0.78 22.98
CA ALA A 257 16.08 -0.21 23.47
C ALA A 257 16.07 1.33 23.45
N LEU A 258 15.48 1.95 22.42
CA LEU A 258 15.32 3.42 22.34
C LEU A 258 14.41 3.97 23.44
N PHE A 259 13.38 3.23 23.84
CA PHE A 259 12.44 3.62 24.88
C PHE A 259 12.79 3.04 26.25
N GLY A 260 14.05 2.73 26.51
CA GLY A 260 14.53 2.33 27.83
C GLY A 260 13.92 1.03 28.39
N GLY A 261 13.40 0.16 27.53
CA GLY A 261 12.72 -1.07 27.93
C GLY A 261 11.23 -0.91 28.21
N ASP A 262 10.64 0.27 27.98
CA ASP A 262 9.21 0.50 28.18
C ASP A 262 8.37 0.02 26.98
N HIS A 263 7.69 -1.10 27.17
CA HIS A 263 6.79 -1.66 26.16
C HIS A 263 5.59 -0.76 25.86
N SER A 264 5.09 -0.01 26.85
CA SER A 264 3.94 0.88 26.68
C SER A 264 4.30 2.03 25.73
N LEU A 265 5.51 2.56 25.84
CA LEU A 265 6.00 3.59 24.91
C LEU A 265 6.21 3.05 23.49
N VAL A 266 6.66 1.80 23.35
CA VAL A 266 6.75 1.14 22.02
C VAL A 266 5.37 1.03 21.37
N GLU A 267 4.37 0.55 22.10
CA GLU A 267 2.98 0.44 21.63
C GLU A 267 2.42 1.82 21.27
N ALA A 268 2.63 2.80 22.16
CA ALA A 268 2.13 4.16 21.97
C ALA A 268 2.80 4.89 20.79
N PHE A 269 4.07 4.61 20.52
CA PHE A 269 4.80 5.05 19.33
C PHE A 269 4.20 4.41 18.07
N GLU A 270 4.07 3.08 18.05
CA GLU A 270 3.63 2.36 16.86
C GLU A 270 2.21 2.76 16.46
N ALA A 271 1.29 2.88 17.42
CA ALA A 271 -0.07 3.33 17.16
C ALA A 271 -0.11 4.73 16.51
N ARG A 272 0.64 5.70 17.05
CA ARG A 272 0.72 7.07 16.51
C ARG A 272 1.32 7.08 15.10
N ALA A 273 2.40 6.34 14.89
CA ALA A 273 3.05 6.26 13.59
C ALA A 273 2.13 5.58 12.54
N VAL A 274 1.48 4.47 12.90
CA VAL A 274 0.51 3.76 12.04
C VAL A 274 -0.70 4.64 11.72
N PHE A 275 -1.22 5.37 12.70
CA PHE A 275 -2.32 6.32 12.48
C PHE A 275 -1.98 7.36 11.42
N LYS A 276 -0.79 7.97 11.53
CA LYS A 276 -0.29 8.92 10.53
C LYS A 276 -0.15 8.29 9.15
N LEU A 277 0.28 7.03 9.06
CA LEU A 277 0.35 6.31 7.77
C LEU A 277 -1.03 6.03 7.18
N ARG A 278 -2.03 5.69 8.01
CA ARG A 278 -3.40 5.46 7.55
C ARG A 278 -4.07 6.71 7.00
N ALA A 279 -3.84 7.84 7.65
CA ALA A 279 -4.28 9.13 7.14
C ALA A 279 -3.73 9.48 5.75
N LEU A 280 -2.66 8.82 5.28
CA LEU A 280 -2.13 9.00 3.92
C LEU A 280 -2.96 8.28 2.85
N ILE A 281 -3.57 7.13 3.19
CA ILE A 281 -4.42 6.34 2.28
C ILE A 281 -5.75 7.05 2.03
N ASP A 282 -6.29 7.57 3.13
CA ASP A 282 -7.59 8.23 3.21
C ASP A 282 -7.70 9.54 2.42
N ARG A 283 -6.61 10.32 2.37
CA ARG A 283 -6.58 11.61 1.66
C ARG A 283 -6.64 11.49 0.13
N GLU A 284 -6.18 10.39 -0.44
CA GLU A 284 -6.22 10.19 -1.91
C GLU A 284 -7.51 9.49 -2.36
N THR A 285 -8.29 8.95 -1.42
CA THR A 285 -9.56 8.27 -1.71
C THR A 285 -10.75 9.23 -1.69
N GLU A 286 -10.80 10.25 -0.84
CA GLU A 286 -11.90 11.24 -0.84
C GLU A 286 -12.05 12.01 -2.18
N GLU A 287 -10.94 12.42 -2.82
CA GLU A 287 -11.02 13.14 -4.11
C GLU A 287 -11.65 12.31 -5.25
N SER A 288 -11.72 10.98 -5.12
CA SER A 288 -12.31 10.08 -6.12
C SER A 288 -13.69 9.53 -5.74
N ILE A 289 -14.07 9.63 -4.47
CA ILE A 289 -15.17 8.88 -3.85
C ILE A 289 -16.49 9.66 -3.79
N ASP A 290 -16.45 10.99 -3.70
CA ASP A 290 -17.64 11.83 -3.49
C ASP A 290 -18.72 11.67 -4.59
N GLY A 291 -18.33 11.29 -5.81
CA GLY A 291 -19.28 11.05 -6.92
C GLY A 291 -19.90 9.65 -6.97
N VAL A 292 -19.35 8.67 -6.25
CA VAL A 292 -19.76 7.25 -6.33
C VAL A 292 -20.60 6.83 -5.12
N PHE A 293 -20.39 7.46 -3.96
CA PHE A 293 -21.13 7.13 -2.73
C PHE A 293 -22.61 7.50 -2.76
N GLU A 294 -23.00 8.58 -3.46
CA GLU A 294 -24.44 8.91 -3.59
C GLU A 294 -25.22 7.83 -4.36
N ALA A 295 -24.60 7.17 -5.34
CA ALA A 295 -25.24 6.09 -6.10
C ALA A 295 -25.20 4.73 -5.37
N TRP A 296 -24.26 4.54 -4.43
CA TRP A 296 -24.14 3.33 -3.63
C TRP A 296 -25.00 3.34 -2.36
N ARG A 297 -25.27 4.51 -1.77
CA ARG A 297 -26.16 4.64 -0.60
C ARG A 297 -27.58 4.14 -0.85
N GLU A 298 -28.07 4.21 -2.09
CA GLU A 298 -29.39 3.66 -2.45
C GLU A 298 -29.41 2.11 -2.52
N LEU A 299 -28.25 1.46 -2.59
CA LEU A 299 -28.11 -0.01 -2.64
C LEU A 299 -27.61 -0.61 -1.32
N ASP A 300 -26.98 0.19 -0.45
CA ASP A 300 -26.31 -0.26 0.77
C ASP A 300 -27.27 -0.63 1.92
N GLU A 301 -28.51 -0.08 1.95
CA GLU A 301 -29.50 -0.39 3.01
C GLU A 301 -29.83 -1.89 3.14
N TYR A 302 -29.49 -2.73 2.16
CA TYR A 302 -29.66 -4.19 2.22
C TYR A 302 -28.39 -4.97 2.62
N ALA A 303 -27.20 -4.35 2.54
CA ALA A 303 -25.91 -5.01 2.78
C ALA A 303 -25.29 -4.68 4.15
N THR A 304 -25.59 -3.50 4.70
CA THR A 304 -25.00 -3.02 5.96
C THR A 304 -25.39 -3.86 7.17
N GLU A 305 -26.52 -4.57 7.14
CA GLU A 305 -26.98 -5.42 8.25
C GLU A 305 -26.18 -6.73 8.39
N ILE A 306 -25.39 -7.12 7.38
CA ILE A 306 -24.70 -8.42 7.33
C ILE A 306 -23.19 -8.31 7.59
N LEU A 307 -22.54 -7.14 7.46
CA LEU A 307 -21.08 -7.09 7.31
C LEU A 307 -20.21 -6.23 8.25
N THR A 308 -20.72 -5.43 9.20
CA THR A 308 -19.80 -4.77 10.16
C THR A 308 -20.37 -4.59 11.56
N GLY A 309 -19.63 -5.09 12.56
CA GLY A 309 -19.85 -4.77 13.98
C GLY A 309 -19.49 -3.31 14.29
N GLY A 310 -20.23 -2.71 15.21
CA GLY A 310 -20.26 -1.26 15.50
C GLY A 310 -18.97 -0.58 16.01
N GLU A 311 -17.82 -1.25 16.04
CA GLU A 311 -16.54 -0.64 16.43
C GLU A 311 -15.90 0.20 15.31
N ARG A 312 -16.23 -0.09 14.05
CA ARG A 312 -15.62 0.56 12.89
C ARG A 312 -16.11 1.99 12.64
N HIS A 313 -17.40 2.22 12.85
CA HIS A 313 -18.01 3.54 12.75
C HIS A 313 -17.38 4.56 13.72
N ARG A 314 -16.77 4.08 14.80
CA ARG A 314 -16.04 4.89 15.77
C ARG A 314 -14.68 5.37 15.24
N ILE A 315 -13.96 4.52 14.51
CA ILE A 315 -12.63 4.84 13.96
C ILE A 315 -12.77 5.81 12.78
N ASP A 316 -13.76 5.60 11.91
CA ASP A 316 -14.02 6.48 10.76
C ASP A 316 -14.39 7.90 11.23
N GLY A 317 -15.25 8.02 12.26
CA GLY A 317 -15.57 9.31 12.88
C GLY A 317 -14.38 9.98 13.57
N MET A 318 -13.40 9.23 14.07
CA MET A 318 -12.15 9.78 14.64
C MET A 318 -11.20 10.31 13.55
N LEU A 319 -11.17 9.64 12.39
CA LEU A 319 -10.40 10.07 11.23
C LEU A 319 -10.99 11.34 10.60
N GLU A 320 -12.32 11.43 10.47
CA GLU A 320 -13.03 12.63 10.01
C GLU A 320 -12.78 13.83 10.94
N ALA A 321 -12.87 13.64 12.27
CA ALA A 321 -12.58 14.71 13.24
C ALA A 321 -11.13 15.21 13.17
N TRP A 322 -10.15 14.32 12.97
CA TRP A 322 -8.74 14.72 12.75
C TRP A 322 -8.54 15.46 11.43
N ARG A 323 -9.32 15.12 10.38
CA ARG A 323 -9.27 15.79 9.07
C ARG A 323 -9.82 17.21 9.14
N GLU A 324 -10.86 17.48 9.93
CA GLU A 324 -11.43 18.82 10.07
C GLU A 324 -10.48 19.80 10.81
N GLU A 325 -9.56 19.30 11.64
CA GLU A 325 -8.70 20.11 12.51
C GLU A 325 -7.23 20.23 12.04
N GLN A 326 -6.96 20.07 10.74
CA GLN A 326 -5.63 20.25 10.14
C GLN A 326 -4.90 21.48 10.71
N GLY A 327 -3.87 21.24 11.54
CA GLY A 327 -3.03 22.28 12.14
C GLY A 327 -3.01 22.35 13.67
N LYS A 328 -3.77 21.51 14.40
CA LYS A 328 -3.61 21.35 15.84
C LYS A 328 -2.79 20.10 16.16
N GLU A 329 -1.74 20.26 16.95
CA GLU A 329 -0.59 19.34 17.03
C GLU A 329 -0.75 18.21 18.05
N ASP A 330 -1.91 18.09 18.71
CA ASP A 330 -2.08 17.19 19.84
C ASP A 330 -2.92 15.95 19.48
N ILE A 331 -2.24 14.91 18.98
CA ILE A 331 -2.79 13.54 18.84
C ILE A 331 -3.19 12.94 20.20
N GLU A 332 -2.69 13.49 21.31
CA GLU A 332 -3.12 13.18 22.69
C GLU A 332 -4.63 13.25 22.87
N TRP A 333 -5.32 14.12 22.13
CA TRP A 333 -6.77 14.26 22.25
C TRP A 333 -7.56 13.07 21.66
N ILE A 334 -7.04 12.44 20.60
CA ILE A 334 -7.73 11.34 19.90
C ILE A 334 -7.78 10.08 20.77
N TRP A 335 -6.72 9.86 21.56
CA TRP A 335 -6.49 8.58 22.24
C TRP A 335 -6.27 8.69 23.75
N GLY A 336 -6.19 9.89 24.32
CA GLY A 336 -5.65 10.09 25.67
C GLY A 336 -4.14 9.80 25.74
N GLU A 337 -3.63 9.46 26.93
CA GLU A 337 -2.20 9.15 27.13
C GLU A 337 -1.76 7.87 26.41
N ASN A 338 -2.64 6.88 26.28
CA ASN A 338 -2.33 5.56 25.70
C ASN A 338 -3.31 5.17 24.59
N PRO A 339 -2.86 5.07 23.32
CA PRO A 339 -3.69 4.54 22.25
C PRO A 339 -4.02 3.06 22.47
N PRO A 340 -5.26 2.64 22.15
CA PRO A 340 -5.71 1.28 22.36
C PRO A 340 -4.87 0.34 21.50
N ARG A 341 -4.34 -0.71 22.12
CA ARG A 341 -3.62 -1.79 21.44
C ARG A 341 -4.45 -2.36 20.29
N GLU A 342 -5.76 -2.42 20.47
CA GLU A 342 -6.76 -2.80 19.47
C GLU A 342 -6.60 -2.03 18.15
N TYR A 343 -6.20 -0.75 18.18
CA TYR A 343 -5.97 0.03 16.97
C TYR A 343 -4.79 -0.51 16.15
N ILE A 344 -3.68 -0.85 16.81
CA ILE A 344 -2.54 -1.51 16.18
C ILE A 344 -2.99 -2.87 15.65
N GLU A 345 -3.79 -3.59 16.43
CA GLU A 345 -4.24 -4.94 16.09
C GLU A 345 -5.09 -4.97 14.81
N MET A 346 -5.97 -3.97 14.65
CA MET A 346 -6.82 -3.80 13.47
C MET A 346 -6.06 -3.29 12.25
N ASN A 347 -4.98 -2.53 12.43
CA ASN A 347 -4.31 -1.83 11.34
C ASN A 347 -2.99 -2.43 10.88
N THR A 348 -2.43 -3.41 11.60
CA THR A 348 -1.13 -4.01 11.30
C THR A 348 -1.17 -5.52 11.27
N PHE A 349 -0.16 -6.13 10.64
CA PHE A 349 0.08 -7.57 10.79
C PHE A 349 0.51 -7.86 12.22
N GLN A 350 -0.22 -8.76 12.89
CA GLN A 350 0.02 -9.14 14.29
C GLN A 350 1.37 -9.82 14.51
N LEU A 351 1.83 -10.55 13.50
CA LEU A 351 3.08 -11.26 13.56
C LEU A 351 3.79 -11.10 12.22
N VAL A 352 5.01 -10.61 12.29
CA VAL A 352 5.91 -10.43 11.14
C VAL A 352 7.31 -10.84 11.53
N GLY A 353 8.10 -11.24 10.53
CA GLY A 353 9.56 -11.29 10.66
C GLY A 353 10.15 -9.95 10.25
N GLN A 354 11.15 -9.98 9.37
CA GLN A 354 11.70 -8.74 8.81
C GLN A 354 10.71 -8.01 7.89
N THR A 355 9.84 -8.73 7.18
CA THR A 355 8.88 -8.18 6.20
C THR A 355 7.45 -8.56 6.55
N TYR A 356 6.46 -7.93 5.92
CA TYR A 356 5.09 -8.48 5.97
C TYR A 356 5.06 -9.86 5.28
N PRO A 357 4.11 -10.74 5.63
CA PRO A 357 4.03 -12.07 5.03
C PRO A 357 3.79 -11.98 3.51
N ARG A 358 4.69 -12.54 2.68
CA ARG A 358 4.56 -12.48 1.22
C ARG A 358 3.37 -13.27 0.66
N VAL A 359 2.70 -14.07 1.50
CA VAL A 359 1.36 -14.62 1.23
C VAL A 359 0.34 -13.49 0.95
N ARG A 360 0.54 -12.28 1.48
CA ARG A 360 -0.27 -11.12 1.11
C ARG A 360 -0.17 -10.81 -0.39
N ASP A 361 1.04 -10.87 -0.96
CA ASP A 361 1.26 -10.61 -2.39
C ASP A 361 0.62 -11.71 -3.26
N THR A 362 0.59 -12.95 -2.78
CA THR A 362 -0.08 -14.05 -3.49
C THR A 362 -1.58 -13.84 -3.58
N GLN A 363 -2.21 -13.43 -2.48
CA GLN A 363 -3.63 -13.10 -2.44
C GLN A 363 -3.95 -11.95 -3.40
N THR A 364 -3.14 -10.87 -3.36
CA THR A 364 -3.32 -9.71 -4.25
C THR A 364 -3.23 -10.13 -5.72
N LEU A 365 -2.18 -10.87 -6.13
CA LEU A 365 -2.05 -11.28 -7.53
C LEU A 365 -3.12 -12.30 -7.96
N ALA A 366 -3.54 -13.21 -7.06
CA ALA A 366 -4.62 -14.15 -7.35
C ALA A 366 -5.96 -13.45 -7.59
N GLY A 367 -6.27 -12.41 -6.80
CA GLY A 367 -7.45 -11.57 -7.00
C GLY A 367 -7.41 -10.85 -8.36
N LEU A 368 -6.28 -10.22 -8.68
CA LEU A 368 -6.08 -9.56 -9.99
C LEU A 368 -6.16 -10.54 -11.16
N ALA A 369 -5.65 -11.77 -10.99
CA ALA A 369 -5.75 -12.81 -12.01
C ALA A 369 -7.18 -13.31 -12.21
N SER A 370 -7.99 -13.36 -11.16
CA SER A 370 -9.41 -13.71 -11.25
C SER A 370 -10.17 -12.69 -12.10
N ILE A 371 -9.95 -11.40 -11.84
CA ILE A 371 -10.52 -10.32 -12.67
C ILE A 371 -10.01 -10.39 -14.11
N ALA A 372 -8.71 -10.65 -14.30
CA ALA A 372 -8.14 -10.83 -15.63
C ALA A 372 -8.78 -11.99 -16.39
N ALA A 373 -9.07 -13.12 -15.73
CA ALA A 373 -9.75 -14.27 -16.31
C ALA A 373 -11.17 -13.90 -16.79
N VAL A 374 -11.92 -13.17 -15.97
CA VAL A 374 -13.25 -12.67 -16.34
C VAL A 374 -13.16 -11.72 -17.52
N LEU A 375 -12.25 -10.74 -17.50
CA LEU A 375 -12.03 -9.83 -18.63
C LEU A 375 -11.64 -10.57 -19.92
N HIS A 376 -10.81 -11.63 -19.82
CA HIS A 376 -10.47 -12.46 -20.96
C HIS A 376 -11.71 -13.18 -21.51
N LYS A 377 -12.56 -13.74 -20.64
CA LYS A 377 -13.83 -14.38 -21.03
C LYS A 377 -14.73 -13.39 -21.77
N ILE A 378 -14.99 -12.22 -21.17
CA ILE A 378 -15.85 -11.18 -21.76
C ILE A 378 -15.36 -10.77 -23.15
N ALA A 379 -14.07 -10.46 -23.25
CA ALA A 379 -13.48 -10.06 -24.53
C ALA A 379 -13.49 -11.19 -25.57
N THR A 380 -13.40 -12.45 -25.14
CA THR A 380 -13.54 -13.62 -26.03
C THR A 380 -14.96 -13.75 -26.56
N ASP A 381 -15.96 -13.63 -25.67
CA ASP A 381 -17.37 -13.67 -26.06
C ASP A 381 -17.68 -12.57 -27.09
N ILE A 382 -17.22 -11.33 -26.86
CA ILE A 382 -17.42 -10.22 -27.79
C ILE A 382 -16.76 -10.52 -29.14
N ARG A 383 -15.54 -11.05 -29.17
CA ARG A 383 -14.84 -11.42 -30.43
C ARG A 383 -15.62 -12.47 -31.23
N LEU A 384 -16.23 -13.45 -30.56
CA LEU A 384 -17.10 -14.43 -31.21
C LEU A 384 -18.37 -13.77 -31.77
N LEU A 385 -18.98 -12.86 -31.02
CA LEU A 385 -20.19 -12.14 -31.47
C LEU A 385 -19.89 -11.17 -32.63
N SER A 386 -18.70 -10.57 -32.69
CA SER A 386 -18.26 -9.76 -33.83
C SER A 386 -18.07 -10.61 -35.09
N ASN A 387 -17.54 -11.83 -34.96
CA ASN A 387 -17.49 -12.77 -36.08
C ASN A 387 -18.90 -13.07 -36.64
N ARG A 388 -19.89 -13.18 -35.75
CA ARG A 388 -21.30 -13.40 -36.10
C ARG A 388 -22.04 -12.13 -36.54
N LYS A 389 -21.40 -10.96 -36.47
CA LYS A 389 -21.98 -9.65 -36.75
C LYS A 389 -23.20 -9.32 -35.87
N GLU A 390 -23.23 -9.87 -34.67
CA GLU A 390 -24.30 -9.61 -33.68
C GLU A 390 -23.93 -8.44 -32.77
N ILE A 391 -22.65 -8.33 -32.39
CA ILE A 391 -22.11 -7.24 -31.55
C ILE A 391 -20.70 -6.90 -32.02
N ASP A 392 -20.42 -5.62 -32.23
CA ASP A 392 -19.07 -5.09 -32.48
C ASP A 392 -18.57 -4.27 -31.28
N GLU A 393 -17.25 -4.19 -31.10
CA GLU A 393 -16.66 -3.20 -30.19
C GLU A 393 -16.87 -1.77 -30.73
N PRO A 394 -16.84 -0.73 -29.86
CA PRO A 394 -17.04 0.64 -30.32
C PRO A 394 -16.02 1.04 -31.40
N PHE A 395 -16.47 1.66 -32.48
CA PHE A 395 -15.62 2.03 -33.62
C PHE A 395 -15.56 3.56 -33.74
N GLY A 396 -14.37 4.15 -33.68
CA GLY A 396 -14.22 5.61 -33.74
C GLY A 396 -14.42 6.16 -35.15
N ASP A 397 -14.87 7.41 -35.27
CA ASP A 397 -15.18 8.06 -36.56
C ASP A 397 -13.99 8.09 -37.54
N LYS A 398 -12.77 8.19 -37.01
CA LYS A 398 -11.51 8.20 -37.77
C LYS A 398 -10.78 6.86 -37.74
N GLN A 399 -11.36 5.83 -37.13
CA GLN A 399 -10.70 4.53 -36.98
C GLN A 399 -10.64 3.81 -38.33
N ILE A 400 -9.46 3.35 -38.72
CA ILE A 400 -9.27 2.53 -39.92
C ILE A 400 -9.25 1.07 -39.47
N GLY A 401 -10.25 0.28 -39.89
CA GLY A 401 -10.35 -1.13 -39.53
C GLY A 401 -9.42 -2.05 -40.32
N SER A 402 -9.13 -1.70 -41.57
CA SER A 402 -8.17 -2.39 -42.44
C SER A 402 -7.64 -1.42 -43.49
N SER A 403 -6.35 -1.54 -43.84
CA SER A 403 -5.71 -0.76 -44.91
C SER A 403 -6.26 -1.07 -46.30
N ALA A 404 -6.95 -2.21 -46.49
CA ALA A 404 -7.44 -2.67 -47.79
C ALA A 404 -8.96 -2.88 -47.86
N MET A 405 -9.67 -2.97 -46.73
CA MET A 405 -11.08 -3.32 -46.67
C MET A 405 -11.88 -2.34 -45.80
N PRO A 406 -12.55 -1.33 -46.39
CA PRO A 406 -13.26 -0.28 -45.64
C PRO A 406 -14.38 -0.79 -44.73
N TYR A 407 -15.01 -1.91 -45.08
CA TYR A 407 -16.10 -2.52 -44.29
C TYR A 407 -15.60 -3.45 -43.17
N LYS A 408 -14.30 -3.80 -43.16
CA LYS A 408 -13.76 -4.77 -42.19
C LYS A 408 -13.49 -4.09 -40.87
N ARG A 409 -14.19 -4.54 -39.82
CA ARG A 409 -13.97 -4.13 -38.44
C ARG A 409 -13.40 -5.31 -37.66
N ASN A 410 -12.26 -5.09 -36.99
CA ASN A 410 -11.62 -6.11 -36.16
C ASN A 410 -11.81 -5.73 -34.68
N PRO A 411 -12.08 -6.71 -33.80
CA PRO A 411 -12.25 -6.48 -32.36
C PRO A 411 -10.88 -6.31 -31.65
N MET A 412 -10.09 -5.33 -32.08
CA MET A 412 -8.69 -5.14 -31.67
C MET A 412 -8.55 -4.75 -30.19
N ARG A 413 -9.53 -4.03 -29.61
CA ARG A 413 -9.51 -3.73 -28.17
C ARG A 413 -9.76 -5.01 -27.38
N CYS A 414 -10.73 -5.81 -27.79
CA CYS A 414 -10.99 -7.10 -27.14
C CYS A 414 -9.81 -8.06 -27.26
N GLU A 415 -9.12 -8.10 -28.42
CA GLU A 415 -7.88 -8.86 -28.60
C GLU A 415 -6.77 -8.39 -27.65
N ARG A 416 -6.63 -7.07 -27.47
CA ARG A 416 -5.68 -6.49 -26.52
C ARG A 416 -6.02 -6.85 -25.07
N ILE A 417 -7.30 -6.80 -24.69
CA ILE A 417 -7.77 -7.23 -23.37
C ILE A 417 -7.38 -8.69 -23.15
N CYS A 418 -7.67 -9.59 -24.10
CA CYS A 418 -7.26 -10.99 -23.99
C CYS A 418 -5.73 -11.16 -23.81
N GLY A 419 -4.93 -10.39 -24.55
CA GLY A 419 -3.47 -10.42 -24.47
C GLY A 419 -2.94 -9.99 -23.10
N LEU A 420 -3.39 -8.84 -22.60
CA LEU A 420 -2.98 -8.31 -21.30
C LEU A 420 -3.51 -9.14 -20.13
N SER A 421 -4.77 -9.59 -20.20
CA SER A 421 -5.33 -10.49 -19.19
C SER A 421 -4.53 -11.77 -19.07
N ARG A 422 -4.09 -12.36 -20.18
CA ARG A 422 -3.22 -13.54 -20.15
C ARG A 422 -1.90 -13.26 -19.47
N PHE A 423 -1.29 -12.11 -19.72
CA PHE A 423 -0.07 -11.71 -19.02
C PHE A 423 -0.30 -11.66 -17.50
N VAL A 424 -1.35 -10.98 -17.03
CA VAL A 424 -1.69 -10.86 -15.61
C VAL A 424 -1.94 -12.23 -14.96
N MET A 425 -2.74 -13.10 -15.58
CA MET A 425 -3.01 -14.44 -15.05
C MET A 425 -1.74 -15.26 -14.83
N ASN A 426 -0.70 -15.05 -15.64
CA ASN A 426 0.56 -15.79 -15.54
C ASN A 426 1.55 -15.20 -14.53
N LEU A 427 1.25 -14.05 -13.90
CA LEU A 427 2.11 -13.48 -12.85
C LEU A 427 1.94 -14.17 -11.49
N VAL A 428 0.81 -14.84 -11.25
CA VAL A 428 0.47 -15.41 -9.94
C VAL A 428 1.51 -16.44 -9.46
N GLY A 429 2.03 -17.26 -10.37
CA GLY A 429 3.06 -18.26 -10.06
C GLY A 429 4.28 -17.65 -9.37
N ASN A 430 4.73 -16.48 -9.83
CA ASN A 430 5.89 -15.79 -9.26
C ASN A 430 5.68 -15.45 -7.78
N ALA A 431 4.47 -15.01 -7.39
CA ALA A 431 4.19 -14.69 -6.00
C ALA A 431 4.12 -15.95 -5.14
N TYR A 432 3.51 -17.03 -5.64
CA TYR A 432 3.49 -18.31 -4.92
C TYR A 432 4.91 -18.83 -4.69
N ASP A 433 5.75 -18.83 -5.72
CA ASP A 433 7.15 -19.28 -5.61
C ASP A 433 7.93 -18.41 -4.62
N THR A 434 7.73 -17.09 -4.66
CA THR A 434 8.37 -16.15 -3.72
C THR A 434 7.94 -16.40 -2.29
N ALA A 435 6.63 -16.53 -2.03
CA ALA A 435 6.11 -16.76 -0.69
C ALA A 435 6.52 -18.13 -0.12
N ALA A 436 6.55 -19.17 -0.96
CA ALA A 436 6.97 -20.52 -0.57
C ALA A 436 8.47 -20.62 -0.23
N THR A 437 9.28 -19.67 -0.70
CA THR A 437 10.73 -19.64 -0.49
C THR A 437 11.20 -18.53 0.45
N GLN A 438 10.28 -17.93 1.22
CA GLN A 438 10.62 -17.01 2.29
C GLN A 438 11.26 -17.79 3.46
N TRP A 439 12.60 -17.84 3.49
CA TRP A 439 13.36 -18.51 4.55
C TRP A 439 13.50 -17.60 5.77
N LEU A 440 13.27 -18.17 6.96
CA LEU A 440 13.22 -17.51 8.27
C LEU A 440 11.99 -16.58 8.41
#